data_AF-A0A0S8KHH0-F1
#
_entry.id   AF-A0A0S8KHH0-F1
#
_cell.length_a   1.000
_cell.length_b   1.000
_cell.length_c   1.000
_cell.angle_alpha   90.00
_cell.angle_beta   90.00
_cell.angle_gamma   90.00
#
_symmetry.space_group_name_H-M   'P 1'
#
loop_
_entity.id
_entity.type
_entity.pdbx_description
1 polymer ?
#
loop_
_entity_poly.entity_id
_entity_poly.type
_entity_poly.pdbx_seq_one_letter_code
_entity_poly.pdbx_strand_id
1 'polypeptide(L)'
;TINMLGWREKWYYDSDPWRGTWKGEGGGVLVSQAPHPLDLLQWYMGEIDELYGLWSNLNHPYIEVEDTANAILKFKHGGVANIIVTNSQKPGIFGKVQVHGENGASVGVQTEGGAMFIAGMTSILEPPVNDLWTVPGEEHMLEKWVREDSEFFNSLKDPMEYFHERQIEDFLQAMLEGRRPLITGEDGRVTVEIFTAIYRSTRDNKPVRWPLVPENKGDFDGRL
;
A
#
# COMPACT_ATOMS: atom_id res chain seq x y z
N THR A 1 -4.82 -10.36 1.75
CA THR A 1 -3.52 -10.59 1.10
C THR A 1 -3.16 -9.39 0.27
N ILE A 2 -1.95 -8.87 0.44
CA ILE A 2 -1.35 -7.87 -0.45
C ILE A 2 -0.34 -8.57 -1.35
N ASN A 3 -0.39 -8.28 -2.65
CA ASN A 3 0.65 -8.68 -3.59
C ASN A 3 0.97 -7.51 -4.52
N MET A 4 2.13 -6.90 -4.32
CA MET A 4 2.64 -5.79 -5.12
C MET A 4 3.99 -6.17 -5.72
N LEU A 5 3.97 -6.41 -7.03
CA LEU A 5 5.10 -6.86 -7.82
C LEU A 5 5.45 -5.79 -8.84
N GLY A 6 6.49 -5.04 -8.57
CA GLY A 6 6.80 -3.82 -9.27
C GLY A 6 8.24 -3.68 -9.71
N TRP A 7 8.53 -2.59 -10.43
CA TRP A 7 9.88 -2.17 -10.80
C TRP A 7 10.07 -0.68 -10.63
N ARG A 8 11.29 -0.30 -10.23
CA ARG A 8 11.77 1.08 -10.36
C ARG A 8 13.12 1.05 -11.06
N GLU A 9 13.25 1.82 -12.13
CA GLU A 9 14.54 1.95 -12.81
C GLU A 9 15.50 2.80 -12.00
N LYS A 10 16.81 2.64 -12.23
CA LYS A 10 17.84 3.43 -11.54
C LYS A 10 17.59 4.95 -11.63
N TRP A 11 17.14 5.42 -12.79
CA TRP A 11 16.88 6.86 -13.01
C TRP A 11 15.82 7.42 -12.06
N TYR A 12 14.87 6.59 -11.59
CA TYR A 12 13.87 7.01 -10.60
C TYR A 12 14.55 7.39 -9.29
N TYR A 13 15.47 6.57 -8.80
CA TYR A 13 16.22 6.84 -7.58
C TYR A 13 17.25 7.96 -7.77
N ASP A 14 17.82 8.10 -8.98
CA ASP A 14 18.73 9.21 -9.31
C ASP A 14 18.01 10.55 -9.50
N SER A 15 16.66 10.57 -9.57
CA SER A 15 15.90 11.77 -9.90
C SER A 15 15.95 12.86 -8.83
N ASP A 16 16.20 12.49 -7.57
CA ASP A 16 16.31 13.42 -6.46
C ASP A 16 17.17 12.82 -5.33
N PRO A 17 18.16 13.55 -4.75
CA PRO A 17 19.09 13.00 -3.76
C PRO A 17 18.49 12.38 -2.50
N TRP A 18 17.23 12.64 -2.16
CA TRP A 18 16.58 12.05 -0.99
C TRP A 18 16.10 10.61 -1.22
N ARG A 19 15.87 10.22 -2.48
CA ARG A 19 15.33 8.91 -2.84
C ARG A 19 16.30 7.77 -2.56
N GLY A 20 15.77 6.64 -2.13
CA GLY A 20 16.53 5.44 -1.81
C GLY A 20 17.38 5.57 -0.55
N THR A 21 17.17 6.60 0.29
CA THR A 21 17.96 6.84 1.50
C THR A 21 17.09 6.77 2.74
N TRP A 22 17.63 6.26 3.85
CA TRP A 22 16.87 6.20 5.10
C TRP A 22 16.53 7.59 5.65
N LYS A 23 17.45 8.55 5.50
CA LYS A 23 17.27 9.91 6.03
C LYS A 23 16.33 10.76 5.19
N GLY A 24 16.34 10.56 3.87
CA GLY A 24 15.56 11.34 2.93
C GLY A 24 14.16 10.77 2.70
N GLU A 25 14.09 9.54 2.18
CA GLU A 25 12.82 8.88 1.82
C GLU A 25 12.17 8.16 3.01
N GLY A 26 12.94 7.85 4.06
CA GLY A 26 12.43 7.20 5.28
C GLY A 26 12.33 5.67 5.18
N GLY A 27 12.56 5.12 3.99
CA GLY A 27 12.50 3.69 3.68
C GLY A 27 12.43 3.49 2.18
N GLY A 28 12.22 2.26 1.73
CA GLY A 28 12.15 1.94 0.33
C GLY A 28 10.74 1.59 -0.10
N VAL A 29 10.54 0.39 -0.65
CA VAL A 29 9.25 -0.03 -1.21
C VAL A 29 8.10 0.06 -0.21
N LEU A 30 8.36 -0.19 1.08
CA LEU A 30 7.35 -0.17 2.13
C LEU A 30 6.82 1.24 2.42
N VAL A 31 7.68 2.26 2.29
CA VAL A 31 7.37 3.65 2.63
C VAL A 31 6.90 4.43 1.40
N SER A 32 7.38 4.08 0.22
CA SER A 32 7.17 4.91 -0.98
C SER A 32 6.12 4.37 -1.96
N GLN A 33 5.95 3.05 -2.09
CA GLN A 33 4.94 2.46 -3.01
C GLN A 33 3.86 1.66 -2.28
N ALA A 34 4.23 0.91 -1.25
CA ALA A 34 3.29 0.08 -0.51
C ALA A 34 2.31 0.80 0.44
N PRO A 35 2.38 2.11 0.78
CA PRO A 35 1.44 2.70 1.74
C PRO A 35 -0.04 2.50 1.38
N HIS A 36 -0.41 2.65 0.10
CA HIS A 36 -1.80 2.49 -0.32
C HIS A 36 -2.33 1.05 -0.14
N PRO A 37 -1.66 -0.02 -0.62
CA PRO A 37 -2.15 -1.37 -0.36
C PRO A 37 -2.09 -1.76 1.13
N LEU A 38 -1.13 -1.24 1.91
CA LEU A 38 -1.07 -1.44 3.36
C LEU A 38 -2.28 -0.82 4.06
N ASP A 39 -2.62 0.42 3.70
CA ASP A 39 -3.77 1.16 4.20
C ASP A 39 -5.08 0.43 3.85
N LEU A 40 -5.26 0.03 2.59
CA LEU A 40 -6.46 -0.71 2.15
C LEU A 40 -6.65 -2.04 2.90
N LEU A 41 -5.58 -2.82 3.09
CA LEU A 41 -5.67 -4.07 3.85
C LEU A 41 -6.15 -3.80 5.28
N GLN A 42 -5.59 -2.80 5.94
CA GLN A 42 -5.97 -2.43 7.29
C GLN A 42 -7.39 -1.87 7.34
N TRP A 43 -7.79 -1.06 6.37
CA TRP A 43 -9.14 -0.52 6.27
C TRP A 43 -10.20 -1.62 6.13
N TYR A 44 -9.93 -2.64 5.29
CA TYR A 44 -10.84 -3.77 5.10
C TYR A 44 -10.94 -4.69 6.32
N MET A 45 -9.81 -4.94 7.00
CA MET A 45 -9.70 -6.00 8.01
C MET A 45 -9.73 -5.49 9.46
N GLY A 46 -9.51 -4.19 9.67
CA GLY A 46 -9.56 -3.55 10.98
C GLY A 46 -8.28 -3.70 11.81
N GLU A 47 -8.46 -3.90 13.12
CA GLU A 47 -7.36 -3.79 14.09
C GLU A 47 -6.36 -4.94 14.04
N ILE A 48 -5.07 -4.59 14.08
CA ILE A 48 -3.94 -5.52 14.04
C ILE A 48 -3.57 -6.00 15.45
N ASP A 49 -3.18 -7.27 15.59
CA ASP A 49 -2.72 -7.92 16.84
C ASP A 49 -1.19 -8.08 16.83
N GLU A 50 -0.65 -8.77 15.82
CA GLU A 50 0.78 -9.03 15.70
C GLU A 50 1.21 -9.24 14.24
N LEU A 51 2.50 -9.00 13.97
CA LEU A 51 3.12 -9.20 12.67
C LEU A 51 4.51 -9.82 12.82
N TYR A 52 4.88 -10.70 11.90
CA TYR A 52 6.27 -11.07 11.65
C TYR A 52 6.62 -10.73 10.21
N GLY A 53 7.76 -10.07 9.99
CA GLY A 53 8.17 -9.58 8.68
C GLY A 53 9.67 -9.69 8.45
N LEU A 54 10.02 -9.75 7.16
CA LEU A 54 11.37 -9.74 6.64
C LEU A 54 11.44 -8.72 5.50
N TRP A 55 12.56 -8.02 5.39
CA TRP A 55 12.84 -7.14 4.26
C TRP A 55 14.29 -7.30 3.82
N SER A 56 14.56 -6.98 2.56
CA SER A 56 15.92 -6.90 2.01
C SER A 56 15.95 -5.93 0.84
N ASN A 57 17.14 -5.42 0.54
CA ASN A 57 17.45 -4.90 -0.78
C ASN A 57 18.02 -6.06 -1.61
N LEU A 58 17.34 -6.45 -2.69
CA LEU A 58 17.70 -7.62 -3.49
C LEU A 58 18.23 -7.28 -4.87
N ASN A 59 17.81 -6.14 -5.45
CA ASN A 59 18.06 -5.83 -6.85
C ASN A 59 18.41 -4.34 -7.11
N HIS A 60 18.43 -3.49 -6.08
CA HIS A 60 18.79 -2.07 -6.16
C HIS A 60 20.05 -1.75 -5.34
N PRO A 61 21.24 -2.24 -5.72
CA PRO A 61 22.47 -2.11 -4.92
C PRO A 61 22.97 -0.66 -4.75
N TYR A 62 22.31 0.31 -5.39
CA TYR A 62 22.61 1.74 -5.35
C TYR A 62 21.68 2.54 -4.42
N ILE A 63 20.76 1.88 -3.70
CA ILE A 63 19.95 2.48 -2.64
C ILE A 63 20.29 1.86 -1.29
N GLU A 64 20.06 2.59 -0.20
CA GLU A 64 20.36 2.16 1.18
C GLU A 64 19.23 1.33 1.81
N VAL A 65 18.01 1.53 1.28
CA VAL A 65 16.74 1.04 1.82
C VAL A 65 16.31 -0.29 1.18
N GLU A 66 15.21 -0.86 1.65
CA GLU A 66 14.65 -2.12 1.14
C GLU A 66 13.94 -1.96 -0.21
N ASP A 67 14.12 -2.91 -1.11
CA ASP A 67 13.32 -2.97 -2.34
C ASP A 67 12.32 -4.13 -2.31
N THR A 68 12.35 -4.96 -1.27
CA THR A 68 11.54 -6.16 -1.14
C THR A 68 11.22 -6.43 0.32
N ALA A 69 9.95 -6.68 0.63
CA ALA A 69 9.52 -7.10 1.95
C ALA A 69 8.39 -8.14 1.89
N ASN A 70 8.41 -9.04 2.87
CA ASN A 70 7.40 -10.07 3.08
C ASN A 70 6.98 -10.06 4.55
N ALA A 71 5.69 -10.19 4.83
CA ALA A 71 5.21 -10.30 6.19
C ALA A 71 3.96 -11.14 6.32
N ILE A 72 3.78 -11.73 7.50
CA ILE A 72 2.53 -12.32 7.96
C ILE A 72 1.97 -11.46 9.08
N LEU A 73 0.68 -11.16 9.01
CA LEU A 73 -0.02 -10.28 9.93
C LEU A 73 -1.24 -11.00 10.47
N LYS A 74 -1.52 -10.82 11.76
CA LYS A 74 -2.71 -11.31 12.42
C LYS A 74 -3.54 -10.14 12.94
N PHE A 75 -4.84 -10.18 12.71
CA PHE A 75 -5.81 -9.20 13.21
C PHE A 75 -6.38 -9.63 14.56
N LYS A 76 -6.88 -8.68 15.35
CA LYS A 76 -7.50 -8.94 16.66
C LYS A 76 -8.69 -9.90 16.59
N HIS A 77 -9.42 -9.87 15.47
CA HIS A 77 -10.55 -10.77 15.22
C HIS A 77 -10.12 -12.19 14.76
N GLY A 78 -8.80 -12.48 14.71
CA GLY A 78 -8.25 -13.78 14.35
C GLY A 78 -7.97 -13.99 12.87
N GLY A 79 -8.32 -13.03 12.00
CA GLY A 79 -7.95 -13.06 10.59
C GLY A 79 -6.44 -13.01 10.39
N VAL A 80 -5.97 -13.55 9.27
CA VAL A 80 -4.55 -13.56 8.91
C VAL A 80 -4.38 -12.97 7.52
N ALA A 81 -3.33 -12.19 7.31
CA ALA A 81 -2.95 -11.65 6.03
C ALA A 81 -1.48 -11.94 5.72
N ASN A 82 -1.19 -12.05 4.42
CA ASN A 82 0.16 -12.04 3.89
C ASN A 82 0.39 -10.71 3.17
N ILE A 83 1.58 -10.17 3.31
CA ILE A 83 2.06 -8.96 2.64
C ILE A 83 3.27 -9.37 1.81
N ILE A 84 3.18 -9.19 0.49
CA ILE A 84 4.28 -9.41 -0.44
C ILE A 84 4.41 -8.12 -1.25
N VAL A 85 5.51 -7.40 -1.06
CA VAL A 85 5.75 -6.11 -1.72
C VAL A 85 7.18 -6.04 -2.23
N THR A 86 7.37 -5.63 -3.47
CA THR A 86 8.70 -5.61 -4.07
C THR A 86 8.76 -4.73 -5.31
N ASN A 87 9.89 -4.04 -5.47
CA ASN A 87 10.29 -3.32 -6.68
C ASN A 87 11.23 -4.17 -7.55
N SER A 88 11.38 -5.47 -7.28
CA SER A 88 12.41 -6.33 -7.91
C SER A 88 11.90 -7.18 -9.07
N GLN A 89 10.75 -6.85 -9.70
CA GLN A 89 10.20 -7.54 -10.86
C GLN A 89 10.25 -6.62 -12.06
N LYS A 90 11.12 -6.91 -13.03
CA LYS A 90 11.27 -6.12 -14.27
C LYS A 90 10.67 -6.88 -15.48
N PRO A 91 9.66 -6.32 -16.18
CA PRO A 91 8.92 -5.11 -15.86
C PRO A 91 8.02 -5.29 -14.62
N GLY A 92 7.59 -4.16 -14.03
CA GLY A 92 6.57 -4.18 -12.98
C GLY A 92 5.27 -4.80 -13.50
N ILE A 93 4.53 -5.47 -12.62
CA ILE A 93 3.42 -6.34 -12.98
C ILE A 93 2.09 -5.78 -12.48
N PHE A 94 1.90 -5.66 -11.16
CA PHE A 94 0.65 -5.17 -10.55
C PHE A 94 0.81 -4.86 -9.06
N GLY A 95 -0.17 -4.16 -8.50
CA GLY A 95 -0.44 -4.03 -7.06
C GLY A 95 -1.88 -4.43 -6.74
N LYS A 96 -2.07 -5.42 -5.86
CA LYS A 96 -3.38 -5.99 -5.53
C LYS A 96 -3.59 -6.17 -4.04
N VAL A 97 -4.83 -5.97 -3.59
CA VAL A 97 -5.31 -6.29 -2.25
C VAL A 97 -6.55 -7.17 -2.37
N GLN A 98 -6.51 -8.33 -1.74
CA GLN A 98 -7.58 -9.33 -1.81
C GLN A 98 -8.01 -9.77 -0.41
N VAL A 99 -9.31 -9.91 -0.19
CA VAL A 99 -9.92 -10.35 1.06
C VAL A 99 -10.70 -11.62 0.79
N HIS A 100 -10.61 -12.57 1.73
CA HIS A 100 -11.26 -13.87 1.64
C HIS A 100 -12.12 -14.07 2.89
N GLY A 101 -13.41 -14.34 2.69
CA GLY A 101 -14.39 -14.52 3.75
C GLY A 101 -14.48 -15.96 4.25
N GLU A 102 -15.05 -16.14 5.43
CA GLU A 102 -15.37 -17.47 5.99
C GLU A 102 -16.37 -18.27 5.13
N ASN A 103 -17.17 -17.56 4.32
CA ASN A 103 -18.10 -18.15 3.35
C ASN A 103 -17.40 -18.68 2.09
N GLY A 104 -16.07 -18.58 2.00
CA GLY A 104 -15.27 -18.98 0.84
C GLY A 104 -15.27 -17.98 -0.32
N ALA A 105 -16.03 -16.89 -0.23
CA ALA A 105 -16.01 -15.83 -1.23
C ALA A 105 -14.73 -14.98 -1.13
N SER A 106 -14.30 -14.44 -2.26
CA SER A 106 -13.12 -13.59 -2.37
C SER A 106 -13.47 -12.33 -3.15
N VAL A 107 -12.95 -11.21 -2.66
CA VAL A 107 -13.06 -9.90 -3.32
C VAL A 107 -11.69 -9.28 -3.40
N GLY A 108 -11.41 -8.54 -4.46
CA GLY A 108 -10.09 -7.99 -4.71
C GLY A 108 -10.13 -6.72 -5.53
N VAL A 109 -9.18 -5.85 -5.24
CA VAL A 109 -8.88 -4.65 -6.01
C VAL A 109 -7.45 -4.73 -6.55
N GLN A 110 -7.29 -4.42 -7.83
CA GLN A 110 -6.00 -4.10 -8.44
C GLN A 110 -5.89 -2.59 -8.50
N THR A 111 -5.14 -2.00 -7.57
CA THR A 111 -4.93 -0.55 -7.50
C THR A 111 -3.90 -0.07 -8.51
N GLU A 112 -3.01 -0.96 -8.94
CA GLU A 112 -1.98 -0.68 -9.93
C GLU A 112 -1.95 -1.79 -10.97
N GLY A 113 -2.21 -1.44 -12.23
CA GLY A 113 -2.07 -2.33 -13.38
C GLY A 113 -0.90 -1.91 -14.27
N GLY A 114 -0.08 -2.89 -14.67
CA GLY A 114 1.05 -2.68 -15.58
C GLY A 114 2.28 -2.04 -14.92
N ALA A 115 3.01 -1.22 -15.67
CA ALA A 115 4.19 -0.53 -15.16
C ALA A 115 3.80 0.45 -14.05
N MET A 116 4.28 0.19 -12.82
CA MET A 116 3.94 0.98 -11.63
C MET A 116 4.14 2.48 -11.88
N PHE A 117 3.09 3.25 -11.64
CA PHE A 117 3.03 4.70 -11.79
C PHE A 117 4.08 5.44 -10.93
N ILE A 118 4.61 6.54 -11.45
CA ILE A 118 5.48 7.48 -10.72
C ILE A 118 4.80 8.86 -10.69
N ALA A 119 4.38 9.28 -9.50
CA ALA A 119 3.71 10.57 -9.29
C ALA A 119 4.51 11.75 -9.87
N GLY A 120 3.86 12.51 -10.76
CA GLY A 120 4.45 13.67 -11.43
C GLY A 120 5.40 13.36 -12.58
N MET A 121 5.62 12.08 -12.94
CA MET A 121 6.53 11.69 -14.02
C MET A 121 5.88 10.82 -15.11
N THR A 122 4.97 9.93 -14.74
CA THR A 122 4.26 9.06 -15.69
C THR A 122 2.75 9.19 -15.47
N SER A 123 1.93 8.88 -16.48
CA SER A 123 0.48 8.71 -16.30
C SER A 123 0.18 7.29 -15.80
N ILE A 124 -0.93 7.12 -15.08
CA ILE A 124 -1.49 5.79 -14.81
C ILE A 124 -1.93 5.20 -16.15
N LEU A 125 -1.44 3.99 -16.48
CA LEU A 125 -1.71 3.34 -17.77
C LEU A 125 -3.00 2.53 -17.76
N GLU A 126 -3.35 1.97 -16.60
CA GLU A 126 -4.51 1.10 -16.43
C GLU A 126 -5.38 1.59 -15.26
N PRO A 127 -6.71 1.65 -15.43
CA PRO A 127 -7.60 2.07 -14.35
C PRO A 127 -7.52 1.08 -13.16
N PRO A 128 -7.60 1.58 -11.92
CA PRO A 128 -7.81 0.69 -10.78
C PRO A 128 -9.19 0.04 -10.89
N VAL A 129 -9.25 -1.27 -10.68
CA VAL A 129 -10.49 -2.04 -10.85
C VAL A 129 -10.62 -3.14 -9.79
N ASN A 130 -11.85 -3.60 -9.58
CA ASN A 130 -12.06 -4.90 -8.94
C ASN A 130 -11.46 -5.99 -9.83
N ASP A 131 -10.52 -6.78 -9.30
CA ASP A 131 -9.82 -7.83 -10.06
C ASP A 131 -10.30 -9.24 -9.72
N LEU A 132 -11.04 -9.37 -8.62
CA LEU A 132 -11.59 -10.62 -8.14
C LEU A 132 -12.95 -10.36 -7.48
N TRP A 133 -13.98 -11.11 -7.87
CA TRP A 133 -15.27 -11.12 -7.21
C TRP A 133 -15.92 -12.49 -7.33
N THR A 134 -16.01 -13.21 -6.22
CA THR A 134 -16.58 -14.56 -6.17
C THR A 134 -17.74 -14.67 -5.18
N VAL A 135 -18.42 -13.56 -4.88
CA VAL A 135 -19.59 -13.54 -4.01
C VAL A 135 -20.73 -14.31 -4.69
N PRO A 136 -21.30 -15.36 -4.06
CA PRO A 136 -22.35 -16.18 -4.65
C PRO A 136 -23.57 -15.38 -5.09
N GLY A 137 -23.94 -15.47 -6.37
CA GLY A 137 -25.07 -14.76 -6.96
C GLY A 137 -24.71 -13.40 -7.57
N GLU A 138 -23.49 -12.91 -7.37
CA GLU A 138 -23.00 -11.63 -7.86
C GLU A 138 -21.76 -11.76 -8.74
N GLU A 139 -21.29 -12.97 -9.06
CA GLU A 139 -20.05 -13.22 -9.80
C GLU A 139 -20.04 -12.51 -11.16
N HIS A 140 -21.20 -12.44 -11.81
CA HIS A 140 -21.42 -11.76 -13.08
C HIS A 140 -21.30 -10.22 -13.00
N MET A 141 -21.26 -9.65 -11.80
CA MET A 141 -21.15 -8.19 -11.61
C MET A 141 -19.73 -7.67 -11.85
N LEU A 142 -18.71 -8.54 -11.77
CA LEU A 142 -17.32 -8.13 -11.95
C LEU A 142 -17.10 -7.44 -13.31
N GLU A 143 -17.56 -8.04 -14.40
CA GLU A 143 -17.42 -7.48 -15.74
C GLU A 143 -18.13 -6.12 -15.89
N LYS A 144 -19.26 -5.96 -15.18
CA LYS A 144 -20.01 -4.70 -15.15
C LYS A 144 -19.20 -3.61 -14.44
N TRP A 145 -18.71 -3.87 -13.21
CA TRP A 145 -17.97 -2.87 -12.44
C TRP A 145 -16.65 -2.52 -13.10
N VAL A 146 -15.89 -3.50 -13.60
CA VAL A 146 -14.66 -3.25 -14.36
C VAL A 146 -14.94 -2.30 -15.53
N ARG A 147 -16.03 -2.53 -16.28
CA ARG A 147 -16.41 -1.65 -17.40
C ARG A 147 -16.78 -0.25 -16.91
N GLU A 148 -17.66 -0.14 -15.92
CA GLU A 148 -18.15 1.15 -15.39
C GLU A 148 -17.00 1.98 -14.80
N ASP A 149 -16.14 1.38 -13.98
CA ASP A 149 -14.98 2.04 -13.37
C ASP A 149 -13.96 2.48 -14.44
N SER A 150 -13.72 1.62 -15.45
CA SER A 150 -12.82 1.94 -16.56
C SER A 150 -13.38 3.07 -17.43
N GLU A 151 -14.68 3.05 -17.76
CA GLU A 151 -15.34 4.11 -18.53
C GLU A 151 -15.28 5.44 -17.78
N PHE A 152 -15.58 5.42 -16.47
CA PHE A 152 -15.48 6.61 -15.62
C PHE A 152 -14.05 7.15 -15.58
N PHE A 153 -13.06 6.31 -15.25
CA PHE A 153 -11.65 6.70 -15.18
C PHE A 153 -11.16 7.32 -16.50
N ASN A 154 -11.47 6.69 -17.64
CA ASN A 154 -11.05 7.18 -18.96
C ASN A 154 -11.82 8.42 -19.44
N SER A 155 -12.96 8.73 -18.83
CA SER A 155 -13.70 9.97 -19.11
C SER A 155 -13.09 11.20 -18.44
N LEU A 156 -12.26 11.00 -17.40
CA LEU A 156 -11.63 12.09 -16.67
C LEU A 156 -10.48 12.67 -17.50
N LYS A 157 -10.41 14.01 -17.56
CA LYS A 157 -9.31 14.71 -18.24
C LYS A 157 -7.97 14.42 -17.55
N ASP A 158 -7.97 14.46 -16.23
CA ASP A 158 -6.83 14.11 -15.38
C ASP A 158 -7.38 13.32 -14.16
N PRO A 159 -7.28 11.98 -14.18
CA PRO A 159 -7.74 11.16 -13.06
C PRO A 159 -7.02 11.48 -11.75
N MET A 160 -5.74 11.84 -11.81
CA MET A 160 -4.96 12.15 -10.62
C MET A 160 -5.50 13.41 -9.95
N GLU A 161 -5.66 14.48 -10.72
CA GLU A 161 -6.23 15.74 -10.22
C GLU A 161 -7.62 15.49 -9.62
N TYR A 162 -8.49 14.76 -10.33
CA TYR A 162 -9.85 14.48 -9.88
C TYR A 162 -9.91 13.75 -8.53
N PHE A 163 -9.17 12.65 -8.35
CA PHE A 163 -9.23 11.88 -7.11
C PHE A 163 -8.55 12.59 -5.92
N HIS A 164 -7.55 13.43 -6.17
CA HIS A 164 -6.96 14.29 -5.13
C HIS A 164 -7.93 15.41 -4.74
N GLU A 165 -8.60 16.03 -5.71
CA GLU A 165 -9.61 17.06 -5.47
C GLU A 165 -10.72 16.53 -4.55
N ARG A 166 -11.23 15.32 -4.80
CA ARG A 166 -12.28 14.69 -3.96
C ARG A 166 -11.82 14.47 -2.50
N GLN A 167 -10.57 14.08 -2.27
CA GLN A 167 -10.01 13.92 -0.92
C GLN A 167 -9.84 15.26 -0.20
N ILE A 168 -9.33 16.28 -0.90
CA ILE A 168 -9.17 17.63 -0.37
C ILE A 168 -10.55 18.25 -0.06
N GLU A 169 -11.51 18.05 -0.95
CA GLU A 169 -12.90 18.51 -0.77
C GLU A 169 -13.53 17.91 0.49
N ASP A 170 -13.41 16.59 0.72
CA ASP A 170 -13.91 15.99 1.95
C ASP A 170 -13.30 16.62 3.20
N PHE A 171 -11.97 16.80 3.20
CA PHE A 171 -11.26 17.41 4.34
C PHE A 171 -11.75 18.84 4.61
N LEU A 172 -11.90 19.67 3.57
CA LEU A 172 -12.39 21.03 3.69
C LEU A 172 -13.85 21.07 4.16
N GLN A 173 -14.71 20.22 3.62
CA GLN A 173 -16.11 20.12 4.06
C GLN A 173 -16.19 19.67 5.51
N ALA A 174 -15.34 18.71 5.93
CA ALA A 174 -15.28 18.26 7.31
C ALA A 174 -14.97 19.41 8.29
N MET A 175 -14.04 20.29 7.91
CA MET A 175 -13.72 21.49 8.70
C MET A 175 -14.88 22.49 8.75
N LEU A 176 -15.55 22.74 7.62
CA LEU A 176 -16.66 23.69 7.55
C LEU A 176 -17.89 23.22 8.33
N GLU A 177 -18.17 21.91 8.29
CA GLU A 177 -19.34 21.30 8.93
C GLU A 177 -19.07 20.88 10.38
N GLY A 178 -17.81 20.91 10.85
CA GLY A 178 -17.42 20.44 12.18
C GLY A 178 -17.59 18.93 12.37
N ARG A 179 -17.47 18.14 11.29
CA ARG A 179 -17.49 16.67 11.33
C ARG A 179 -16.07 16.10 11.26
N ARG A 180 -15.93 14.82 11.58
CA ARG A 180 -14.69 14.06 11.35
C ARG A 180 -14.49 13.91 9.82
N PRO A 181 -13.28 14.14 9.28
CA PRO A 181 -12.98 13.79 7.88
C PRO A 181 -13.07 12.27 7.69
N LEU A 182 -13.23 11.82 6.45
CA LEU A 182 -13.31 10.40 6.14
C LEU A 182 -12.06 9.64 6.59
N ILE A 183 -10.90 10.26 6.44
CA ILE A 183 -9.60 9.73 6.84
C ILE A 183 -8.92 10.73 7.79
N THR A 184 -8.54 10.26 8.98
CA THR A 184 -7.83 11.03 10.00
C THR A 184 -6.34 10.76 10.01
N GLY A 185 -5.57 11.61 10.70
CA GLY A 185 -4.14 11.38 10.91
C GLY A 185 -3.86 10.08 11.67
N GLU A 186 -4.76 9.69 12.57
CA GLU A 186 -4.71 8.40 13.27
C GLU A 186 -4.84 7.22 12.32
N ASP A 187 -5.71 7.31 11.30
CA ASP A 187 -5.89 6.25 10.30
C ASP A 187 -4.58 6.11 9.48
N GLY A 188 -4.04 7.22 8.98
CA GLY A 188 -2.76 7.23 8.26
C GLY A 188 -1.57 6.77 9.10
N ARG A 189 -1.60 6.97 10.43
CA ARG A 189 -0.57 6.50 11.35
C ARG A 189 -0.49 4.97 11.40
N VAL A 190 -1.61 4.26 11.22
CA VAL A 190 -1.60 2.78 11.28
C VAL A 190 -0.75 2.20 10.16
N THR A 191 -0.80 2.78 8.95
CA THR A 191 0.07 2.41 7.83
C THR A 191 1.54 2.57 8.19
N VAL A 192 1.89 3.67 8.88
CA VAL A 192 3.25 3.90 9.41
C VAL A 192 3.67 2.86 10.44
N GLU A 193 2.76 2.48 11.33
CA GLU A 193 3.00 1.42 12.31
C GLU A 193 3.27 0.06 11.63
N ILE A 194 2.56 -0.27 10.54
CA ILE A 194 2.72 -1.55 9.84
C ILE A 194 4.13 -1.70 9.25
N PHE A 195 4.60 -0.76 8.43
CA PHE A 195 5.93 -0.89 7.86
C PHE A 195 7.03 -0.75 8.92
N THR A 196 6.82 0.07 9.96
CA THR A 196 7.73 0.17 11.10
C THR A 196 7.85 -1.18 11.82
N ALA A 197 6.74 -1.89 12.00
CA ALA A 197 6.74 -3.22 12.59
C ALA A 197 7.48 -4.25 11.72
N ILE A 198 7.36 -4.18 10.39
CA ILE A 198 8.12 -5.05 9.48
C ILE A 198 9.61 -4.81 9.63
N TYR A 199 10.05 -3.54 9.67
CA TYR A 199 11.46 -3.22 9.86
C TYR A 199 12.00 -3.74 11.20
N ARG A 200 11.26 -3.51 12.30
CA ARG A 200 11.62 -4.00 13.63
C ARG A 200 11.62 -5.52 13.70
N SER A 201 10.70 -6.19 13.01
CA SER A 201 10.61 -7.64 12.98
C SER A 201 11.84 -8.26 12.31
N THR A 202 12.29 -7.71 11.17
CA THR A 202 13.55 -8.13 10.53
C THR A 202 14.75 -7.92 11.45
N ARG A 203 14.87 -6.73 12.06
CA ARG A 203 15.99 -6.36 12.94
C ARG A 203 16.09 -7.30 14.14
N ASP A 204 14.97 -7.52 14.82
CA ASP A 204 14.92 -8.28 16.07
C ASP A 204 14.70 -9.78 15.85
N ASN A 205 14.45 -10.20 14.60
CA ASN A 205 14.11 -11.56 14.21
C ASN A 205 12.99 -12.15 15.10
N LYS A 206 11.94 -11.37 15.34
CA LYS A 206 10.82 -11.75 16.22
C LYS A 206 9.52 -11.06 15.78
N PRO A 207 8.35 -11.59 16.16
CA PRO A 207 7.09 -10.91 15.94
C PRO A 207 7.00 -9.60 16.72
N VAL A 208 6.34 -8.60 16.13
CA VAL A 208 6.01 -7.31 16.73
C VAL A 208 4.52 -7.27 17.04
N ARG A 209 4.15 -6.77 18.22
CA ARG A 209 2.76 -6.76 18.73
C ARG A 209 2.23 -5.35 18.87
N TRP A 210 0.93 -5.20 18.67
CA TRP A 210 0.21 -3.96 18.90
C TRP A 210 -0.30 -3.85 20.36
N PRO A 211 -0.43 -2.62 20.91
CA PRO A 211 -0.14 -1.34 20.27
C PRO A 211 1.36 -1.10 20.09
N LEU A 212 1.75 -0.56 18.93
CA LEU A 212 3.15 -0.26 18.63
C LEU A 212 3.60 0.97 19.43
N VAL A 213 4.67 0.83 20.20
CA VAL A 213 5.26 1.93 20.98
C VAL A 213 6.39 2.58 20.18
N PRO A 214 6.49 3.92 20.11
CA PRO A 214 7.59 4.60 19.44
C PRO A 214 8.95 4.29 20.09
N GLU A 215 9.97 4.06 19.26
CA GLU A 215 11.36 3.89 19.69
C GLU A 215 12.12 5.17 19.32
N ASN A 216 12.24 6.13 20.24
CA ASN A 216 12.87 7.44 19.98
C ASN A 216 14.41 7.35 19.85
N LYS A 217 14.92 6.64 18.84
CA LYS A 217 16.35 6.53 18.54
C LYS A 217 16.68 7.18 17.20
N GLY A 218 17.89 7.73 17.07
CA GLY A 218 18.35 8.44 15.87
C GLY A 218 19.19 7.58 14.91
N ASP A 219 19.21 6.26 15.12
CA ASP A 219 19.85 5.30 14.23
C ASP A 219 18.83 4.87 13.17
N PHE A 220 18.98 5.42 11.97
CA PHE A 220 18.21 5.10 10.76
C PHE A 220 18.45 3.65 10.28
N ASP A 221 18.21 2.65 11.12
CA ASP A 221 18.46 1.22 10.92
C ASP A 221 17.23 0.46 10.38
N GLY A 222 16.40 1.16 9.59
CA GLY A 222 15.04 0.72 9.28
C GLY A 222 13.97 1.35 10.18
N ARG A 223 14.20 2.55 10.74
CA ARG A 223 13.23 3.23 11.61
C ARG A 223 13.11 4.71 11.28
N LEU A 224 11.86 5.19 11.30
CA LEU A 224 11.49 6.52 11.77
C LEU A 224 11.55 6.55 13.30
#